data_AF-A0A6J3RIY6-F1
#
_entry.id   AF-A0A6J3RIY6-F1
#
_cell.length_a   1.000
_cell.length_b   1.000
_cell.length_c   1.000
_cell.angle_alpha   90.00
_cell.angle_beta   90.00
_cell.angle_gamma   90.00
#
_symmetry.space_group_name_H-M   'P 1'
#
loop_
_entity.id
_entity.type
_entity.pdbx_description
1 polymer ?
#
loop_
_entity_poly.entity_id
_entity_poly.type
_entity_poly.pdbx_seq_one_letter_code
_entity_poly.pdbx_strand_id
1 'polypeptide(L)'
;MSSLRWGGLGALLLLLRLLPGWASLTLIRVNRGVRVMKGSSAFLSQDDLKFAIPKEKDACKVEVVMNEPITQRVGKLTPQVFDCHFLPNEVKYTHNGCPILDEDTVKLRLYRLTETDTFMETFILRVYLLEPDCNIIRMSDNVLEVSEFYGLSRAIDKNLLRFDYERTTSLECTVRLDPVGTRLPAHGQLVVVEPWPEEPRGDQPHSFFPESQLGTELKCPGGRCPLGLKKIGSLKVSCEEFLLSGLRYQHLSPPSPHIDYISIRLDLTDSRSKIIYKSESVWLPVYIRAGIPNQIPRAAFMAMFILEVDQFILTSLTTSVLDCEEDETPKPLLVFNITKAPRQGYVTHLWDHTRPVSSFTWKDLSDMQIAYQPPKSSHSERRHYEVELEVYDFFFERSAPITVHISIRTADTNAPRVSWNTG
;
A
#
# COMPACT_ATOMS: atom_id res chain seq x y z
N MET A 1 4.69 16.03 87.16
CA MET A 1 3.38 16.52 86.68
C MET A 1 3.27 16.19 85.20
N SER A 2 2.16 15.51 84.83
CA SER A 2 1.57 15.33 83.49
C SER A 2 2.38 14.72 82.33
N SER A 3 2.15 13.42 82.14
CA SER A 3 1.88 12.65 80.90
C SER A 3 1.82 13.36 79.54
N LEU A 4 2.35 12.71 78.49
CA LEU A 4 1.57 12.35 77.28
C LEU A 4 2.32 11.31 76.40
N ARG A 5 1.64 10.18 76.15
CA ARG A 5 1.93 9.17 75.12
C ARG A 5 1.17 9.53 73.85
N TRP A 6 1.78 9.32 72.68
CA TRP A 6 1.24 8.78 71.42
C TRP A 6 2.34 9.02 70.36
N GLY A 7 2.83 8.06 69.58
CA GLY A 7 2.09 7.02 68.87
C GLY A 7 1.72 7.56 67.48
N GLY A 8 2.56 7.30 66.47
CA GLY A 8 2.20 7.48 65.06
C GLY A 8 3.04 8.47 64.27
N LEU A 9 4.13 8.00 63.67
CA LEU A 9 4.80 8.68 62.53
C LEU A 9 5.24 7.70 61.43
N GLY A 10 4.79 6.44 61.49
CA GLY A 10 5.13 5.38 60.53
C GLY A 10 4.12 5.14 59.41
N ALA A 11 3.11 5.99 59.22
CA ALA A 11 1.98 5.71 58.33
C ALA A 11 1.69 6.78 57.26
N LEU A 12 2.61 7.73 56.99
CA LEU A 12 2.39 8.77 55.98
C LEU A 12 3.09 8.53 54.63
N LEU A 13 3.87 7.45 54.48
CA LEU A 13 4.64 7.14 53.26
C LEU A 13 4.08 5.99 52.41
N LEU A 14 2.90 5.44 52.76
CA LEU A 14 2.30 4.29 52.06
C LEU A 14 0.92 4.56 51.44
N LEU A 15 0.42 5.80 51.46
CA LEU A 15 -0.89 6.17 50.89
C LEU A 15 -0.85 7.03 49.63
N LEU A 16 0.33 7.25 49.03
CA LEU A 16 0.46 7.98 47.75
C LEU A 16 0.61 7.06 46.52
N ARG A 17 0.18 5.79 46.60
CA ARG A 17 0.29 4.79 45.52
C ARG A 17 -1.04 4.31 44.92
N LEU A 18 -2.10 5.12 45.01
CA LEU A 18 -3.35 4.84 44.30
C LEU A 18 -3.99 6.16 43.80
N LEU A 19 -3.22 6.96 43.06
CA LEU A 19 -3.83 7.75 42.00
C LEU A 19 -3.96 6.79 40.81
N PRO A 20 -5.17 6.44 40.34
CA PRO A 20 -5.27 5.94 38.99
C PRO A 20 -4.73 7.06 38.12
N GLY A 21 -3.52 6.86 37.58
CA GLY A 21 -3.06 7.68 36.48
C GLY A 21 -4.20 7.72 35.48
N TRP A 22 -4.52 8.90 34.97
CA TRP A 22 -5.49 9.07 33.89
C TRP A 22 -5.08 8.15 32.75
N ALA A 23 -5.57 6.91 32.78
CA ALA A 23 -5.65 6.07 31.61
C ALA A 23 -6.60 6.84 30.72
N SER A 24 -6.07 7.46 29.67
CA SER A 24 -6.87 8.04 28.61
C SER A 24 -7.97 7.05 28.29
N LEU A 25 -9.23 7.42 28.54
CA LEU A 25 -10.37 6.56 28.27
C LEU A 25 -10.38 6.32 26.76
N THR A 26 -9.89 5.17 26.32
CA THR A 26 -9.99 4.79 24.91
C THR A 26 -11.45 4.60 24.57
N LEU A 27 -11.86 5.19 23.46
CA LEU A 27 -13.19 5.05 22.87
C LEU A 27 -13.36 3.68 22.21
N ILE A 28 -12.31 2.85 22.15
CA ILE A 28 -12.29 1.54 21.52
C ILE A 28 -12.38 0.46 22.61
N ARG A 29 -13.41 -0.38 22.52
CA ARG A 29 -13.65 -1.48 23.46
C ARG A 29 -12.97 -2.77 23.03
N VAL A 30 -12.96 -3.05 21.73
CA VAL A 30 -12.39 -4.27 21.13
C VAL A 30 -11.69 -3.89 19.84
N ASN A 31 -10.46 -4.36 19.66
CA ASN A 31 -9.71 -4.29 18.40
C ASN A 31 -8.85 -5.56 18.29
N ARG A 32 -9.44 -6.63 17.75
CA ARG A 32 -8.77 -7.92 17.53
C ARG A 32 -8.13 -8.02 16.15
N GLY A 33 -8.46 -7.11 15.24
CA GLY A 33 -8.10 -7.21 13.83
C GLY A 33 -9.05 -8.14 13.07
N VAL A 34 -8.90 -8.21 11.75
CA VAL A 34 -9.70 -9.06 10.86
C VAL A 34 -8.82 -10.09 10.19
N ARG A 35 -9.34 -11.31 10.00
CA ARG A 35 -8.67 -12.40 9.28
C ARG A 35 -9.26 -12.50 7.89
N VAL A 36 -8.41 -12.51 6.88
CA VAL A 36 -8.83 -12.49 5.47
C VAL A 36 -7.98 -13.49 4.70
N MET A 37 -8.63 -14.35 3.91
CA MET A 37 -7.91 -15.23 3.00
C MET A 37 -7.26 -14.40 1.88
N LYS A 38 -6.00 -14.70 1.53
CA LYS A 38 -5.29 -14.02 0.45
C LYS A 38 -6.11 -14.10 -0.84
N GLY A 39 -6.39 -12.93 -1.41
CA GLY A 39 -7.10 -12.77 -2.67
C GLY A 39 -8.61 -12.67 -2.53
N SER A 40 -9.13 -12.84 -1.32
CA SER A 40 -10.55 -12.77 -1.01
C SER A 40 -10.91 -11.46 -0.28
N SER A 41 -12.17 -11.36 0.14
CA SER A 41 -12.66 -10.27 0.97
C SER A 41 -13.37 -10.79 2.20
N ALA A 42 -13.28 -10.07 3.32
CA ALA A 42 -14.02 -10.37 4.53
C ALA A 42 -14.70 -9.12 5.08
N PHE A 43 -15.89 -9.31 5.66
CA PHE A 43 -16.60 -8.24 6.35
C PHE A 43 -16.14 -8.15 7.80
N LEU A 44 -16.01 -6.94 8.31
CA LEU A 44 -15.73 -6.71 9.72
C LEU A 44 -16.95 -7.11 10.56
N SER A 45 -16.69 -7.77 11.68
CA SER A 45 -17.70 -8.10 12.67
C SER A 45 -17.55 -7.26 13.94
N GLN A 46 -18.58 -7.27 14.79
CA GLN A 46 -18.51 -6.62 16.11
C GLN A 46 -17.56 -7.33 17.09
N ASP A 47 -17.15 -8.57 16.78
CA ASP A 47 -16.14 -9.28 17.56
C ASP A 47 -14.72 -8.84 17.21
N ASP A 48 -14.52 -8.32 15.99
CA ASP A 48 -13.24 -7.82 15.50
C ASP A 48 -12.99 -6.39 15.98
N LEU A 49 -13.98 -5.51 15.85
CA LEU A 49 -13.89 -4.09 16.17
C LEU A 49 -15.17 -3.58 16.84
N LYS A 50 -15.06 -3.03 18.06
CA LYS A 50 -16.18 -2.48 18.82
C LYS A 50 -15.79 -1.23 19.59
N PHE A 51 -16.69 -0.25 19.59
CA PHE A 51 -16.49 1.04 20.26
C PHE A 51 -17.24 1.12 21.58
N ALA A 52 -16.70 1.88 22.53
CA ALA A 52 -17.26 2.15 23.84
C ALA A 52 -18.16 3.41 23.83
N ILE A 53 -18.95 3.60 22.77
CA ILE A 53 -19.78 4.80 22.56
C ILE A 53 -21.26 4.39 22.49
N PRO A 54 -22.15 4.93 23.34
CA PRO A 54 -23.58 4.65 23.30
C PRO A 54 -24.23 5.21 22.02
N LYS A 55 -25.07 4.41 21.36
CA LYS A 55 -25.72 4.79 20.08
C LYS A 55 -26.77 5.88 20.27
N GLU A 56 -27.41 5.93 21.44
CA GLU A 56 -28.56 6.79 21.70
C GLU A 56 -28.18 8.23 22.05
N LYS A 57 -26.90 8.51 22.32
CA LYS A 57 -26.45 9.81 22.84
C LYS A 57 -25.51 10.56 21.91
N ASP A 58 -24.52 9.88 21.36
CA ASP A 58 -23.42 10.55 20.65
C ASP A 58 -23.34 10.05 19.20
N ALA A 59 -23.13 10.98 18.27
CA ALA A 59 -22.86 10.63 16.89
C ALA A 59 -21.40 10.15 16.76
N CYS A 60 -21.20 9.05 16.04
CA CYS A 60 -19.91 8.38 15.99
C CYS A 60 -19.57 7.93 14.57
N LYS A 61 -18.43 8.39 14.05
CA LYS A 61 -17.95 8.07 12.71
C LYS A 61 -16.51 7.59 12.74
N VAL A 62 -16.17 6.67 11.86
CA VAL A 62 -14.82 6.17 11.64
C VAL A 62 -14.40 6.49 10.23
N GLU A 63 -13.20 7.02 10.06
CA GLU A 63 -12.58 7.35 8.79
C GLU A 63 -11.29 6.56 8.60
N VAL A 64 -11.05 6.09 7.37
CA VAL A 64 -9.78 5.51 6.94
C VAL A 64 -8.81 6.63 6.59
N VAL A 65 -7.62 6.61 7.20
CA VAL A 65 -6.58 7.62 6.99
C VAL A 65 -5.81 7.28 5.70
N MET A 66 -6.08 8.01 4.63
CA MET A 66 -5.56 7.70 3.29
C MET A 66 -4.15 8.24 3.00
N ASN A 67 -3.66 9.22 3.76
CA ASN A 67 -2.36 9.86 3.55
C ASN A 67 -1.20 9.11 4.22
N GLU A 68 -1.36 7.80 4.44
CA GLU A 68 -0.41 6.94 5.14
C GLU A 68 -0.14 5.70 4.29
N PRO A 69 0.73 5.81 3.26
CA PRO A 69 0.98 4.76 2.27
C PRO A 69 1.59 3.48 2.85
N ILE A 70 2.11 3.49 4.08
CA ILE A 70 2.55 2.26 4.76
C ILE A 70 1.38 1.35 5.17
N THR A 71 0.15 1.89 5.15
CA THR A 71 -1.08 1.16 5.46
C THR A 71 -1.86 0.85 4.17
N GLN A 72 -2.67 -0.20 4.17
CA GLN A 72 -3.46 -0.64 3.01
C GLN A 72 -2.58 -0.97 1.78
N ARG A 73 -1.45 -1.64 2.01
CA ARG A 73 -0.47 -1.93 0.95
C ARG A 73 -0.92 -3.04 0.01
N VAL A 74 -1.64 -4.04 0.55
CA VAL A 74 -2.08 -5.24 -0.18
C VAL A 74 -3.59 -5.45 -0.15
N GLY A 75 -4.33 -4.46 0.33
CA GLY A 75 -5.78 -4.49 0.27
C GLY A 75 -6.40 -3.17 0.65
N LYS A 76 -7.73 -3.15 0.65
CA LYS A 76 -8.49 -1.92 0.85
C LYS A 76 -9.71 -2.18 1.72
N LEU A 77 -9.88 -1.33 2.73
CA LEU A 77 -11.08 -1.26 3.54
C LEU A 77 -12.12 -0.37 2.85
N THR A 78 -13.36 -0.82 2.80
CA THR A 78 -14.48 -0.12 2.14
C THR A 78 -15.74 -0.22 3.00
N PRO A 79 -16.53 0.86 3.16
CA PRO A 79 -16.28 2.23 2.69
C PRO A 79 -15.13 2.93 3.46
N GLN A 80 -14.67 4.09 2.97
CA GLN A 80 -13.62 4.87 3.66
C GLN A 80 -14.13 5.60 4.90
N VAL A 81 -15.45 5.80 5.01
CA VAL A 81 -16.10 6.39 6.18
C VAL A 81 -17.33 5.54 6.52
N PHE A 82 -17.47 5.16 7.79
CA PHE A 82 -18.59 4.33 8.27
C PHE A 82 -18.99 4.68 9.70
N ASP A 83 -20.17 4.22 10.11
CA ASP A 83 -20.69 4.41 11.47
C ASP A 83 -20.02 3.46 12.47
N CYS A 84 -19.77 3.93 13.69
CA CYS A 84 -19.20 3.08 14.74
C CYS A 84 -20.08 1.88 15.09
N HIS A 85 -21.39 2.01 14.91
CA HIS A 85 -22.38 0.95 15.07
C HIS A 85 -22.77 0.33 13.73
N PHE A 86 -21.77 0.00 12.92
CA PHE A 86 -21.94 -0.61 11.61
C PHE A 86 -22.69 -1.95 11.68
N LEU A 87 -23.42 -2.25 10.60
CA LEU A 87 -24.17 -3.49 10.43
C LEU A 87 -23.26 -4.62 9.93
N PRO A 88 -23.65 -5.89 10.15
CA PRO A 88 -23.03 -7.01 9.46
C PRO A 88 -23.05 -6.77 7.95
N ASN A 89 -21.92 -7.00 7.29
CA ASN A 89 -21.71 -6.81 5.85
C ASN A 89 -21.63 -5.35 5.35
N GLU A 90 -21.48 -4.36 6.24
CA GLU A 90 -21.33 -2.96 5.85
C GLU A 90 -19.88 -2.61 5.50
N VAL A 91 -18.95 -2.99 6.38
CA VAL A 91 -17.52 -2.68 6.24
C VAL A 91 -16.78 -3.93 5.79
N LYS A 92 -16.06 -3.82 4.67
CA LYS A 92 -15.38 -4.94 4.01
C LYS A 92 -13.93 -4.60 3.71
N TYR A 93 -13.03 -5.49 4.10
CA TYR A 93 -11.66 -5.49 3.62
C TYR A 93 -11.55 -6.42 2.40
N THR A 94 -10.92 -5.94 1.33
CA THR A 94 -10.66 -6.70 0.10
C THR A 94 -9.16 -6.79 -0.15
N HIS A 95 -8.62 -8.00 -0.20
CA HIS A 95 -7.21 -8.25 -0.52
C HIS A 95 -6.99 -8.32 -2.03
N ASN A 96 -5.88 -7.76 -2.54
CA ASN A 96 -5.59 -7.67 -3.97
C ASN A 96 -4.92 -8.92 -4.57
N GLY A 97 -4.65 -9.94 -3.76
CA GLY A 97 -4.04 -11.20 -4.20
C GLY A 97 -2.52 -11.24 -4.11
N CYS A 98 -1.90 -10.25 -3.47
CA CYS A 98 -0.46 -10.21 -3.23
C CYS A 98 0.02 -11.43 -2.40
N PRO A 99 0.96 -12.23 -2.90
CA PRO A 99 1.45 -13.39 -2.15
C PRO A 99 2.51 -13.04 -1.10
N ILE A 100 3.09 -11.83 -1.17
CA ILE A 100 4.34 -11.47 -0.49
C ILE A 100 4.13 -11.15 1.00
N LEU A 101 3.04 -10.45 1.35
CA LEU A 101 2.75 -10.05 2.73
C LEU A 101 1.73 -10.98 3.40
N ASP A 102 1.98 -11.28 4.68
CA ASP A 102 1.07 -12.06 5.55
C ASP A 102 0.26 -11.18 6.51
N GLU A 103 0.56 -9.89 6.58
CA GLU A 103 -0.16 -8.91 7.38
C GLU A 103 -0.29 -7.60 6.60
N ASP A 104 -1.43 -6.94 6.76
CA ASP A 104 -1.65 -5.56 6.35
C ASP A 104 -2.18 -4.76 7.54
N THR A 105 -2.06 -3.44 7.46
CA THR A 105 -2.54 -2.55 8.52
C THR A 105 -3.42 -1.48 7.92
N VAL A 106 -4.43 -1.04 8.67
CA VAL A 106 -5.30 0.07 8.28
C VAL A 106 -5.31 1.09 9.40
N LYS A 107 -4.83 2.30 9.14
CA LYS A 107 -4.92 3.40 10.11
C LYS A 107 -6.31 4.01 10.03
N LEU A 108 -6.99 4.04 11.17
CA LEU A 108 -8.34 4.52 11.32
C LEU A 108 -8.37 5.71 12.28
N ARG A 109 -9.34 6.59 12.06
CA ARG A 109 -9.60 7.76 12.88
C ARG A 109 -11.05 7.75 13.31
N LEU A 110 -11.25 7.70 14.61
CA LEU A 110 -12.56 7.70 15.26
C LEU A 110 -12.93 9.12 15.67
N TYR A 111 -14.13 9.53 15.33
CA TYR A 111 -14.74 10.79 15.74
C TYR A 111 -15.95 10.48 16.62
N ARG A 112 -15.96 11.03 17.84
CA ARG A 112 -17.12 11.07 18.72
C ARG A 112 -17.59 12.50 18.84
N LEU A 113 -18.78 12.77 18.34
CA LEU A 113 -19.39 14.08 18.33
C LEU A 113 -20.47 14.12 19.41
N THR A 114 -20.28 15.01 20.38
CA THR A 114 -21.27 15.36 21.39
C THR A 114 -21.86 16.74 21.06
N GLU A 115 -22.87 17.20 21.81
CA GLU A 115 -23.46 18.52 21.58
C GLU A 115 -22.47 19.68 21.78
N THR A 116 -21.46 19.49 22.66
CA THR A 116 -20.50 20.54 23.04
C THR A 116 -19.12 20.32 22.43
N ASP A 117 -18.68 19.06 22.35
CA ASP A 117 -17.29 18.71 22.07
C ASP A 117 -17.15 17.63 21.00
N THR A 118 -16.05 17.69 20.27
CA THR A 118 -15.64 16.64 19.33
C THR A 118 -14.38 15.97 19.85
N PHE A 119 -14.47 14.67 20.12
CA PHE A 119 -13.33 13.86 20.52
C PHE A 119 -12.83 13.05 19.33
N MET A 120 -11.51 12.89 19.27
CA MET A 120 -10.86 12.14 18.21
C MET A 120 -9.80 11.19 18.74
N GLU A 121 -9.80 9.97 18.22
CA GLU A 121 -8.80 8.95 18.55
C GLU A 121 -8.34 8.24 17.27
N THR A 122 -7.02 8.09 17.09
CA THR A 122 -6.46 7.34 15.96
C THR A 122 -5.94 5.98 16.43
N PHE A 123 -6.22 4.93 15.66
CA PHE A 123 -5.82 3.57 15.98
C PHE A 123 -5.52 2.76 14.72
N ILE A 124 -4.88 1.61 14.88
CA ILE A 124 -4.52 0.71 13.79
C ILE A 124 -5.37 -0.55 13.88
N LEU A 125 -6.05 -0.90 12.80
CA LEU A 125 -6.68 -2.20 12.61
C LEU A 125 -5.68 -3.11 11.88
N ARG A 126 -5.33 -4.24 12.51
CA ARG A 126 -4.48 -5.27 11.89
C ARG A 126 -5.31 -6.20 11.04
N VAL A 127 -4.77 -6.59 9.89
CA VAL A 127 -5.39 -7.51 8.95
C VAL A 127 -4.44 -8.69 8.78
N TYR A 128 -4.85 -9.84 9.28
CA TYR A 128 -4.08 -11.08 9.18
C TYR A 128 -4.46 -11.81 7.90
N LEU A 129 -3.49 -12.03 7.02
CA LEU A 129 -3.68 -12.65 5.72
C LEU A 129 -3.36 -14.13 5.82
N LEU A 130 -4.36 -14.96 5.51
CA LEU A 130 -4.27 -16.41 5.63
C LEU A 130 -4.21 -17.04 4.25
N GLU A 131 -3.47 -18.14 4.12
CA GLU A 131 -3.50 -18.93 2.90
C GLU A 131 -4.88 -19.60 2.74
N PRO A 132 -5.50 -19.51 1.55
CA PRO A 132 -6.80 -20.11 1.30
C PRO A 132 -6.72 -21.63 1.07
N ASP A 133 -7.61 -22.38 1.74
CA ASP A 133 -7.71 -23.84 1.55
C ASP A 133 -8.35 -24.24 0.20
N CYS A 134 -9.22 -23.38 -0.35
CA CYS A 134 -10.01 -23.64 -1.57
C CYS A 134 -10.06 -22.41 -2.49
N ASN A 135 -9.19 -22.39 -3.49
CA ASN A 135 -9.13 -21.35 -4.52
C ASN A 135 -9.92 -21.71 -5.77
N ILE A 136 -10.59 -20.71 -6.35
CA ILE A 136 -11.16 -20.78 -7.69
C ILE A 136 -10.02 -20.75 -8.71
N ILE A 137 -9.03 -19.88 -8.52
CA ILE A 137 -7.90 -19.77 -9.43
C ILE A 137 -6.81 -20.72 -8.97
N ARG A 138 -6.61 -21.81 -9.72
CA ARG A 138 -5.54 -22.78 -9.47
C ARG A 138 -4.39 -22.58 -10.46
N MET A 139 -3.24 -22.25 -9.91
CA MET A 139 -1.98 -22.25 -10.66
C MET A 139 -1.48 -23.69 -10.77
N SER A 140 -1.02 -24.07 -11.96
CA SER A 140 -0.34 -25.36 -12.17
C SER A 140 1.14 -25.25 -11.80
N ASP A 141 1.85 -26.37 -11.71
CA ASP A 141 3.31 -26.40 -11.46
C ASP A 141 4.15 -25.78 -12.60
N ASN A 142 3.49 -25.53 -13.73
CA ASN A 142 4.02 -24.85 -14.89
C ASN A 142 4.28 -23.38 -14.59
N VAL A 143 5.51 -22.92 -14.88
CA VAL A 143 5.93 -21.54 -14.60
C VAL A 143 5.87 -20.64 -15.83
N LEU A 144 5.41 -19.40 -15.68
CA LEU A 144 5.45 -18.42 -16.77
C LEU A 144 6.86 -17.81 -16.81
N GLU A 145 7.65 -18.17 -17.81
CA GLU A 145 9.06 -17.82 -17.88
C GLU A 145 9.40 -16.99 -19.13
N VAL A 146 10.35 -16.08 -18.98
CA VAL A 146 10.99 -15.29 -20.03
C VAL A 146 12.49 -15.55 -19.99
N SER A 147 13.05 -16.07 -21.08
CA SER A 147 14.44 -16.54 -21.15
C SER A 147 15.46 -15.39 -21.13
N GLU A 148 15.17 -14.28 -21.81
CA GLU A 148 16.09 -13.17 -22.00
C GLU A 148 15.39 -11.82 -21.91
N PHE A 149 16.16 -10.75 -21.63
CA PHE A 149 15.62 -9.40 -21.60
C PHE A 149 14.98 -9.02 -22.95
N TYR A 150 13.92 -8.21 -22.91
CA TYR A 150 13.09 -7.86 -24.07
C TYR A 150 12.41 -9.05 -24.77
N GLY A 151 12.42 -10.22 -24.15
CA GLY A 151 11.78 -11.44 -24.64
C GLY A 151 10.27 -11.50 -24.36
N LEU A 152 9.63 -12.47 -25.01
CA LEU A 152 8.22 -12.80 -24.82
C LEU A 152 8.08 -14.11 -24.06
N SER A 153 7.09 -14.17 -23.17
CA SER A 153 6.72 -15.40 -22.50
C SER A 153 5.94 -16.34 -23.43
N ARG A 154 5.76 -17.58 -22.96
CA ARG A 154 4.68 -18.45 -23.48
C ARG A 154 3.30 -17.81 -23.27
N ALA A 155 2.29 -18.28 -24.01
CA ALA A 155 0.92 -17.84 -23.84
C ALA A 155 0.37 -18.26 -22.46
N ILE A 156 -0.43 -17.39 -21.86
CA ILE A 156 -1.19 -17.66 -20.63
C ILE A 156 -2.40 -18.50 -21.02
N ASP A 157 -2.31 -19.81 -20.76
CA ASP A 157 -3.28 -20.80 -21.19
C ASP A 157 -3.74 -21.71 -20.02
N LYS A 158 -4.55 -22.71 -20.35
CA LYS A 158 -5.07 -23.72 -19.41
C LYS A 158 -3.98 -24.58 -18.73
N ASN A 159 -2.76 -24.58 -19.26
CA ASN A 159 -1.64 -25.33 -18.68
C ASN A 159 -0.98 -24.55 -17.55
N LEU A 160 -1.17 -23.22 -17.51
CA LEU A 160 -0.70 -22.34 -16.45
C LEU A 160 -1.78 -22.10 -15.38
N LEU A 161 -2.99 -21.77 -15.83
CA LEU A 161 -4.11 -21.41 -14.94
C LEU A 161 -5.33 -22.29 -15.21
N ARG A 162 -5.99 -22.71 -14.13
CA ARG A 162 -7.28 -23.43 -14.19
C ARG A 162 -8.26 -22.74 -13.26
N PHE A 163 -9.51 -22.64 -13.71
CA PHE A 163 -10.60 -22.09 -12.92
C PHE A 163 -11.50 -23.22 -12.44
N ASP A 164 -11.52 -23.44 -11.12
CA ASP A 164 -12.27 -24.50 -10.45
C ASP A 164 -13.48 -23.92 -9.73
N TYR A 165 -14.66 -24.04 -10.35
CA TYR A 165 -15.93 -23.61 -9.78
C TYR A 165 -17.07 -24.47 -10.33
N GLU A 166 -18.17 -24.54 -9.59
CA GLU A 166 -19.36 -25.28 -10.01
C GLU A 166 -20.03 -24.56 -11.19
N ARG A 167 -19.94 -25.15 -12.38
CA ARG A 167 -20.50 -24.60 -13.61
C ARG A 167 -22.02 -24.79 -13.64
N THR A 168 -22.76 -23.93 -12.95
CA THR A 168 -24.21 -23.82 -13.10
C THR A 168 -24.55 -22.86 -14.24
N THR A 169 -25.70 -23.05 -14.89
CA THR A 169 -26.14 -22.20 -16.01
C THR A 169 -26.40 -20.74 -15.60
N SER A 170 -26.53 -20.47 -14.30
CA SER A 170 -26.74 -19.13 -13.77
C SER A 170 -25.44 -18.40 -13.40
N LEU A 171 -24.26 -19.02 -13.45
CA LEU A 171 -23.00 -18.37 -13.09
C LEU A 171 -22.17 -18.00 -14.33
N GLU A 172 -21.89 -16.70 -14.46
CA GLU A 172 -21.04 -16.12 -15.49
C GLU A 172 -19.65 -15.84 -14.88
N CYS A 173 -18.61 -16.42 -15.48
CA CYS A 173 -17.22 -16.28 -15.04
C CYS A 173 -16.51 -15.21 -15.86
N THR A 174 -16.05 -14.15 -15.19
CA THR A 174 -15.37 -13.02 -15.84
C THR A 174 -13.98 -12.80 -15.24
N VAL A 175 -12.98 -12.67 -16.10
CA VAL A 175 -11.61 -12.31 -15.73
C VAL A 175 -11.39 -10.83 -16.05
N ARG A 176 -10.74 -10.13 -15.12
CA ARG A 176 -10.36 -8.72 -15.24
C ARG A 176 -8.86 -8.57 -15.03
N LEU A 177 -8.23 -7.87 -15.96
CA LEU A 177 -6.85 -7.38 -15.84
C LEU A 177 -6.91 -5.87 -15.82
N ASP A 178 -6.23 -5.26 -14.86
CA ASP A 178 -6.12 -3.80 -14.78
C ASP A 178 -4.68 -3.37 -14.47
N PRO A 179 -3.78 -3.44 -15.46
CA PRO A 179 -2.37 -3.08 -15.29
C PRO A 179 -2.17 -1.61 -14.90
N VAL A 180 -3.10 -0.73 -15.27
CA VAL A 180 -3.03 0.70 -14.96
C VAL A 180 -3.35 0.94 -13.49
N GLY A 181 -4.42 0.34 -12.97
CA GLY A 181 -4.81 0.50 -11.57
C GLY A 181 -3.87 -0.20 -10.60
N THR A 182 -3.37 -1.38 -10.97
CA THR A 182 -2.48 -2.19 -10.11
C THR A 182 -1.01 -1.84 -10.25
N ARG A 183 -0.62 -1.16 -11.34
CA ARG A 183 0.77 -0.93 -11.75
C ARG A 183 1.56 -2.23 -11.92
N LEU A 184 0.85 -3.33 -12.19
CA LEU A 184 1.39 -4.65 -12.45
C LEU A 184 1.03 -5.10 -13.87
N PRO A 185 1.99 -5.62 -14.67
CA PRO A 185 3.39 -5.85 -14.30
C PRO A 185 4.23 -4.59 -14.17
N ALA A 186 5.27 -4.64 -13.35
CA ALA A 186 6.12 -3.49 -13.06
C ALA A 186 7.18 -3.25 -14.15
N HIS A 187 7.70 -4.33 -14.76
CA HIS A 187 8.85 -4.27 -15.68
C HIS A 187 8.51 -4.71 -17.11
N GLY A 188 7.23 -5.00 -17.37
CA GLY A 188 6.78 -5.50 -18.66
C GLY A 188 5.35 -5.10 -18.98
N GLN A 189 4.81 -5.72 -20.03
CA GLN A 189 3.44 -5.47 -20.47
C GLN A 189 2.78 -6.74 -20.99
N LEU A 190 1.46 -6.74 -20.98
CA LEU A 190 0.66 -7.79 -21.59
C LEU A 190 0.39 -7.48 -23.06
N VAL A 191 0.61 -8.46 -23.93
CA VAL A 191 0.46 -8.34 -25.37
C VAL A 191 -0.27 -9.54 -25.96
N VAL A 192 -0.97 -9.31 -27.07
CA VAL A 192 -1.51 -10.36 -27.93
C VAL A 192 -0.80 -10.27 -29.28
N VAL A 193 -0.46 -11.42 -29.85
CA VAL A 193 0.13 -11.53 -31.19
C VAL A 193 -1.00 -11.46 -32.21
N GLU A 194 -1.04 -10.40 -33.03
CA GLU A 194 -1.96 -10.35 -34.16
C GLU A 194 -1.45 -11.30 -35.27
N PRO A 195 -2.32 -12.16 -35.83
CA PRO A 195 -2.00 -12.86 -37.06
C PRO A 195 -1.78 -11.83 -38.18
N TRP A 196 -0.78 -12.04 -39.02
CA TRP A 196 -0.68 -11.30 -40.28
C TRP A 196 -2.01 -11.46 -41.04
N PRO A 197 -2.54 -10.40 -41.70
CA PRO A 197 -3.57 -10.61 -42.70
C PRO A 197 -3.02 -11.61 -43.71
N GLU A 198 -3.69 -12.75 -43.90
CA GLU A 198 -3.38 -13.62 -45.03
C GLU A 198 -3.37 -12.75 -46.29
N GLU A 199 -2.25 -12.73 -47.02
CA GLU A 199 -2.21 -12.06 -48.32
C GLU A 199 -3.39 -12.59 -49.15
N PRO A 200 -4.15 -11.71 -49.84
CA PRO A 200 -5.27 -12.16 -50.65
C PRO A 200 -4.77 -13.18 -51.67
N ARG A 201 -5.27 -14.42 -51.59
CA ARG A 201 -5.02 -15.46 -52.59
C ARG A 201 -5.47 -14.96 -53.97
N GLY A 202 -4.53 -14.50 -54.77
CA GLY A 202 -4.75 -14.10 -56.16
C GLY A 202 -3.45 -13.73 -56.86
N ASP A 203 -2.96 -14.67 -57.68
CA ASP A 203 -2.04 -14.51 -58.83
C ASP A 203 -1.04 -13.35 -58.81
N GLN A 204 0.06 -13.47 -58.06
CA GLN A 204 1.32 -12.76 -58.35
C GLN A 204 2.54 -13.67 -58.13
N PRO A 205 3.59 -13.58 -58.97
CA PRO A 205 4.66 -14.56 -59.01
C PRO A 205 5.57 -14.46 -57.78
N HIS A 206 5.87 -15.63 -57.21
CA HIS A 206 6.73 -15.81 -56.04
C HIS A 206 8.08 -15.11 -56.21
N SER A 207 8.33 -14.05 -55.44
CA SER A 207 9.69 -13.70 -55.04
C SER A 207 10.05 -14.55 -53.84
N PHE A 208 11.05 -15.41 -54.02
CA PHE A 208 11.62 -16.28 -53.00
C PHE A 208 12.05 -15.48 -51.78
N PHE A 209 11.31 -15.61 -50.67
CA PHE A 209 11.85 -15.34 -49.34
C PHE A 209 12.02 -16.68 -48.63
N PRO A 210 13.20 -16.99 -48.05
CA PRO A 210 13.40 -18.27 -47.38
C PRO A 210 12.55 -18.32 -46.11
N GLU A 211 11.81 -19.42 -45.93
CA GLU A 211 11.26 -19.85 -44.64
C GLU A 211 12.38 -19.83 -43.58
N SER A 212 12.44 -18.77 -42.79
CA SER A 212 13.37 -18.67 -41.68
C SER A 212 12.61 -18.81 -40.36
N GLN A 213 12.63 -20.03 -39.85
CA GLN A 213 12.81 -20.34 -38.43
C GLN A 213 11.79 -19.71 -37.47
N LEU A 214 10.56 -20.22 -37.52
CA LEU A 214 9.57 -20.13 -36.44
C LEU A 214 9.98 -21.02 -35.25
N GLY A 215 11.19 -20.79 -34.73
CA GLY A 215 11.78 -21.50 -33.60
C GLY A 215 12.78 -20.66 -32.80
N THR A 216 12.95 -19.38 -33.15
CA THR A 216 13.86 -18.47 -32.48
C THR A 216 13.04 -17.49 -31.64
N GLU A 217 13.35 -17.41 -30.35
CA GLU A 217 12.77 -16.46 -29.39
C GLU A 217 12.72 -15.06 -30.03
N LEU A 218 11.51 -14.53 -30.18
CA LEU A 218 11.27 -13.25 -30.83
C LEU A 218 11.80 -12.14 -29.93
N LYS A 219 12.94 -11.56 -30.33
CA LYS A 219 13.59 -10.45 -29.63
C LYS A 219 12.95 -9.13 -30.04
N CYS A 220 12.65 -8.28 -29.07
CA CYS A 220 12.09 -6.95 -29.31
C CYS A 220 13.00 -5.83 -28.81
N PRO A 221 14.16 -5.61 -29.46
CA PRO A 221 15.07 -4.56 -29.05
C PRO A 221 14.40 -3.18 -29.15
N GLY A 222 14.39 -2.42 -28.05
CA GLY A 222 13.89 -1.04 -28.02
C GLY A 222 12.37 -0.88 -27.88
N GLY A 223 11.63 -1.91 -27.41
CA GLY A 223 10.19 -1.79 -27.13
C GLY A 223 9.28 -1.78 -28.37
N ARG A 224 9.84 -1.91 -29.58
CA ARG A 224 9.09 -2.14 -30.81
C ARG A 224 9.48 -3.49 -31.39
N CYS A 225 8.58 -4.46 -31.28
CA CYS A 225 8.71 -5.72 -32.00
C CYS A 225 8.39 -5.51 -33.48
N PRO A 226 9.07 -6.18 -34.42
CA PRO A 226 8.72 -6.15 -35.84
C PRO A 226 7.40 -6.87 -36.17
N LEU A 227 6.72 -7.46 -35.18
CA LEU A 227 5.46 -8.17 -35.32
C LEU A 227 4.30 -7.34 -34.73
N GLY A 228 3.10 -7.51 -35.30
CA GLY A 228 1.85 -6.88 -34.86
C GLY A 228 1.45 -7.27 -33.44
N LEU A 229 2.17 -6.79 -32.43
CA LEU A 229 1.84 -6.98 -31.03
C LEU A 229 0.92 -5.87 -30.57
N LYS A 230 -0.28 -6.26 -30.13
CA LYS A 230 -1.23 -5.33 -29.55
C LYS A 230 -1.06 -5.28 -28.03
N LYS A 231 -0.69 -4.12 -27.50
CA LYS A 231 -0.66 -3.86 -26.06
C LYS A 231 -2.06 -3.95 -25.47
N ILE A 232 -2.20 -4.69 -24.39
CA ILE A 232 -3.43 -4.78 -23.61
C ILE A 232 -3.32 -3.84 -22.41
N GLY A 233 -4.23 -2.85 -22.36
CA GLY A 233 -4.46 -2.02 -21.17
C GLY A 233 -5.33 -2.78 -20.18
N SER A 234 -6.53 -2.27 -19.90
CA SER A 234 -7.51 -2.99 -19.10
C SER A 234 -8.29 -3.99 -19.97
N LEU A 235 -8.43 -5.23 -19.50
CA LEU A 235 -9.13 -6.31 -20.20
C LEU A 235 -10.24 -6.87 -19.31
N LYS A 236 -11.42 -7.08 -19.88
CA LYS A 236 -12.53 -7.80 -19.24
C LYS A 236 -13.11 -8.79 -20.24
N VAL A 237 -12.95 -10.08 -19.97
CA VAL A 237 -13.34 -11.18 -20.87
C VAL A 237 -13.91 -12.35 -20.08
N SER A 238 -14.55 -13.30 -20.76
CA SER A 238 -14.96 -14.54 -20.13
C SER A 238 -13.75 -15.41 -19.75
N CYS A 239 -13.92 -16.32 -18.79
CA CYS A 239 -12.84 -17.20 -18.36
C CYS A 239 -12.32 -18.14 -19.47
N GLU A 240 -13.18 -18.58 -20.38
CA GLU A 240 -12.78 -19.43 -21.52
C GLU A 240 -12.03 -18.62 -22.58
N GLU A 241 -12.53 -17.43 -22.91
CA GLU A 241 -11.89 -16.51 -23.84
C GLU A 241 -10.52 -16.06 -23.32
N PHE A 242 -10.38 -15.79 -22.02
CA PHE A 242 -9.11 -15.44 -21.40
C PHE A 242 -8.03 -16.50 -21.69
N LEU A 243 -8.34 -17.78 -21.52
CA LEU A 243 -7.40 -18.89 -21.73
C LEU A 243 -7.10 -19.16 -23.22
N LEU A 244 -7.95 -18.68 -24.13
CA LEU A 244 -7.79 -18.83 -25.59
C LEU A 244 -7.22 -17.57 -26.27
N SER A 245 -7.15 -16.45 -25.55
CA SER A 245 -6.74 -15.15 -26.09
C SER A 245 -5.29 -15.08 -26.57
N GLY A 246 -4.46 -16.08 -26.25
CA GLY A 246 -3.05 -16.09 -26.62
C GLY A 246 -2.24 -14.98 -25.93
N LEU A 247 -2.72 -14.46 -24.81
CA LEU A 247 -2.10 -13.39 -24.05
C LEU A 247 -0.70 -13.80 -23.59
N ARG A 248 0.28 -12.91 -23.78
CA ARG A 248 1.69 -13.13 -23.40
C ARG A 248 2.19 -11.95 -22.60
N TYR A 249 3.19 -12.21 -21.78
CA TYR A 249 3.99 -11.18 -21.14
C TYR A 249 5.17 -10.82 -22.04
N GLN A 250 5.46 -9.53 -22.15
CA GLN A 250 6.64 -8.98 -22.79
C GLN A 250 7.46 -8.22 -21.75
N HIS A 251 8.72 -8.59 -21.58
CA HIS A 251 9.63 -7.81 -20.75
C HIS A 251 10.09 -6.54 -21.49
N LEU A 252 10.23 -5.41 -20.80
CA LEU A 252 10.57 -4.13 -21.44
C LEU A 252 11.72 -3.36 -20.79
N SER A 253 11.92 -3.50 -19.48
CA SER A 253 12.77 -2.57 -18.73
C SER A 253 13.80 -3.31 -17.87
N PRO A 254 15.01 -3.57 -18.40
CA PRO A 254 16.17 -3.92 -17.59
C PRO A 254 16.89 -2.66 -17.05
N PRO A 255 17.57 -2.71 -15.87
CA PRO A 255 17.62 -3.85 -14.95
C PRO A 255 16.26 -4.13 -14.31
N SER A 256 15.99 -5.41 -14.02
CA SER A 256 14.74 -5.85 -13.41
C SER A 256 14.96 -7.03 -12.47
N PRO A 257 14.07 -7.23 -11.49
CA PRO A 257 14.09 -8.42 -10.67
C PRO A 257 13.82 -9.67 -11.51
N HIS A 258 14.24 -10.82 -10.98
CA HIS A 258 14.02 -12.14 -11.55
C HIS A 258 12.56 -12.60 -11.51
N ILE A 259 11.68 -11.90 -10.79
CA ILE A 259 10.24 -12.16 -10.74
C ILE A 259 9.49 -10.84 -10.94
N ASP A 260 8.58 -10.82 -11.89
CA ASP A 260 7.55 -9.80 -12.06
C ASP A 260 6.17 -10.45 -11.82
N TYR A 261 5.11 -9.67 -11.72
CA TYR A 261 3.77 -10.20 -11.41
C TYR A 261 2.69 -9.66 -12.34
N ILE A 262 1.73 -10.52 -12.68
CA ILE A 262 0.51 -10.12 -13.39
C ILE A 262 -0.66 -10.22 -12.40
N SER A 263 -1.31 -9.09 -12.13
CA SER A 263 -2.51 -9.08 -11.29
C SER A 263 -3.73 -9.56 -12.09
N ILE A 264 -4.36 -10.64 -11.61
CA ILE A 264 -5.56 -11.23 -12.22
C ILE A 264 -6.68 -11.21 -11.19
N ARG A 265 -7.85 -10.70 -11.59
CA ARG A 265 -9.07 -10.76 -10.78
C ARG A 265 -10.13 -11.57 -11.50
N LEU A 266 -10.75 -12.51 -10.80
CA LEU A 266 -11.87 -13.31 -11.26
C LEU A 266 -13.12 -12.93 -10.47
N ASP A 267 -14.21 -12.61 -11.18
CA ASP A 267 -15.53 -12.39 -10.59
C ASP A 267 -16.51 -13.43 -11.14
N LEU A 268 -17.14 -14.19 -10.23
CA LEU A 268 -18.29 -15.04 -10.52
C LEU A 268 -19.56 -14.22 -10.28
N THR A 269 -20.30 -13.95 -11.35
CA THR A 269 -21.54 -13.17 -11.32
C THR A 269 -22.74 -14.03 -11.62
N ASP A 270 -23.81 -13.89 -10.84
CA ASP A 270 -25.08 -14.51 -11.19
C ASP A 270 -25.68 -13.80 -12.41
N SER A 271 -25.99 -14.55 -13.45
CA SER A 271 -26.49 -14.06 -14.73
C SER A 271 -27.83 -13.35 -14.59
N ARG A 272 -28.68 -13.76 -13.62
CA ARG A 272 -30.01 -13.20 -13.41
C ARG A 272 -29.98 -11.94 -12.55
N SER A 273 -29.32 -11.99 -11.40
CA SER A 273 -29.28 -10.85 -10.46
C SER A 273 -28.18 -9.84 -10.79
N LYS A 274 -27.20 -10.22 -11.61
CA LYS A 274 -25.96 -9.47 -11.88
C LYS A 274 -25.18 -9.11 -10.61
N ILE A 275 -25.46 -9.81 -9.51
CA ILE A 275 -24.73 -9.70 -8.25
C ILE A 275 -23.49 -10.58 -8.34
N ILE A 276 -22.36 -10.05 -7.85
CA ILE A 276 -21.13 -10.83 -7.72
C ILE A 276 -21.33 -11.81 -6.57
N TYR A 277 -21.34 -13.11 -6.88
CA TYR A 277 -21.44 -14.18 -5.91
C TYR A 277 -20.12 -14.35 -5.15
N LYS A 278 -19.00 -14.42 -5.88
CA LYS A 278 -17.66 -14.56 -5.32
C LYS A 278 -16.63 -13.87 -6.22
N SER A 279 -15.59 -13.31 -5.60
CA SER A 279 -14.50 -12.61 -6.28
C SER A 279 -13.17 -13.07 -5.67
N GLU A 280 -12.18 -13.33 -6.52
CA GLU A 280 -10.86 -13.80 -6.14
C GLU A 280 -9.79 -13.07 -6.95
N SER A 281 -8.75 -12.58 -6.29
CA SER A 281 -7.61 -11.90 -6.93
C SER A 281 -6.32 -12.66 -6.64
N VAL A 282 -5.45 -12.77 -7.64
CA VAL A 282 -4.17 -13.46 -7.50
C VAL A 282 -3.11 -12.78 -8.36
N TRP A 283 -1.86 -12.82 -7.91
CA TRP A 283 -0.72 -12.37 -8.69
C TRP A 283 -0.04 -13.57 -9.33
N LEU A 284 -0.08 -13.67 -10.66
CA LEU A 284 0.63 -14.70 -11.41
C LEU A 284 2.12 -14.30 -11.51
N PRO A 285 3.05 -15.07 -10.95
CA PRO A 285 4.47 -14.77 -11.07
C PRO A 285 4.99 -15.03 -12.49
N VAL A 286 5.82 -14.12 -12.96
CA VAL A 286 6.55 -14.18 -14.22
C VAL A 286 8.04 -14.25 -13.91
N TYR A 287 8.68 -15.37 -14.23
CA TYR A 287 10.10 -15.58 -13.95
C TYR A 287 10.93 -15.10 -15.13
N ILE A 288 11.86 -14.19 -14.86
CA ILE A 288 12.78 -13.61 -15.85
C ILE A 288 14.16 -14.21 -15.59
N ARG A 289 14.59 -15.17 -16.42
CA ARG A 289 15.87 -15.89 -16.20
C ARG A 289 17.09 -14.98 -16.18
N ALA A 290 17.07 -13.92 -16.98
CA ALA A 290 18.14 -12.94 -17.06
C ALA A 290 18.11 -11.90 -15.91
N GLY A 291 17.01 -11.86 -15.13
CA GLY A 291 16.82 -10.90 -14.06
C GLY A 291 17.67 -11.20 -12.83
N ILE A 292 17.83 -10.18 -11.99
CA ILE A 292 18.62 -10.25 -10.75
C ILE A 292 17.70 -10.42 -9.52
N PRO A 293 18.19 -10.90 -8.37
CA PRO A 293 17.43 -10.84 -7.13
C PRO A 293 17.01 -9.40 -6.82
N ASN A 294 15.77 -9.20 -6.35
CA ASN A 294 15.24 -7.89 -6.01
C ASN A 294 16.18 -7.19 -5.01
N GLN A 295 16.59 -5.97 -5.32
CA GLN A 295 17.49 -5.20 -4.47
C GLN A 295 16.73 -4.29 -3.51
N ILE A 296 17.28 -4.11 -2.31
CA ILE A 296 16.68 -3.19 -1.33
C ILE A 296 16.96 -1.72 -1.73
N PRO A 297 16.03 -0.78 -1.47
CA PRO A 297 16.27 0.65 -1.67
C PRO A 297 17.47 1.14 -0.85
N ARG A 298 18.21 2.13 -1.36
CA ARG A 298 19.38 2.69 -0.68
C ARG A 298 19.28 4.21 -0.59
N ALA A 299 19.78 4.76 0.51
CA ALA A 299 19.88 6.21 0.69
C ALA A 299 20.69 6.83 -0.47
N ALA A 300 20.13 7.84 -1.12
CA ALA A 300 20.78 8.49 -2.26
C ALA A 300 22.06 9.20 -1.80
N PHE A 301 23.14 9.04 -2.56
CA PHE A 301 24.43 9.63 -2.17
C PHE A 301 24.41 11.17 -2.22
N MET A 302 23.60 11.75 -3.10
CA MET A 302 23.54 13.21 -3.29
C MET A 302 22.66 13.93 -2.26
N ALA A 303 21.91 13.21 -1.42
CA ALA A 303 21.08 13.82 -0.38
C ALA A 303 21.91 14.19 0.85
N MET A 304 21.63 15.36 1.44
CA MET A 304 22.43 15.88 2.57
C MET A 304 22.06 15.24 3.91
N PHE A 305 20.85 14.68 4.05
CA PHE A 305 20.29 14.15 5.30
C PHE A 305 20.30 15.15 6.47
N ILE A 306 20.30 16.45 6.14
CA ILE A 306 20.24 17.55 7.11
C ILE A 306 19.11 18.49 6.69
N LEU A 307 18.14 18.69 7.58
CA LEU A 307 17.09 19.69 7.42
C LEU A 307 17.40 20.90 8.30
N GLU A 308 17.74 22.03 7.68
CA GLU A 308 17.84 23.31 8.40
C GLU A 308 16.47 23.95 8.54
N VAL A 309 16.12 24.33 9.77
CA VAL A 309 14.78 24.79 10.13
C VAL A 309 14.88 26.04 10.99
N ASP A 310 14.00 27.00 10.80
CA ASP A 310 13.87 28.13 11.73
C ASP A 310 12.80 27.83 12.78
N GLN A 311 12.99 28.32 14.01
CA GLN A 311 11.97 28.16 15.05
C GLN A 311 10.62 28.71 14.59
N PHE A 312 9.55 27.95 14.90
CA PHE A 312 8.16 28.25 14.57
C PHE A 312 7.79 28.22 13.08
N ILE A 313 8.76 28.10 12.18
CA ILE A 313 8.51 28.05 10.73
C ILE A 313 8.37 26.59 10.31
N LEU A 314 7.21 26.26 9.75
CA LEU A 314 7.00 24.99 9.06
C LEU A 314 7.96 24.92 7.86
N THR A 315 8.82 23.90 7.80
CA THR A 315 9.83 23.76 6.73
C THR A 315 9.60 22.48 5.96
N SER A 316 9.48 22.58 4.63
CA SER A 316 9.30 21.41 3.75
C SER A 316 10.56 20.56 3.68
N LEU A 317 10.37 19.24 3.63
CA LEU A 317 11.40 18.29 3.25
C LEU A 317 11.44 18.24 1.72
N THR A 318 12.65 18.20 1.16
CA THR A 318 12.89 18.15 -0.29
C THR A 318 13.79 16.95 -0.62
N THR A 319 13.87 16.60 -1.89
CA THR A 319 14.77 15.52 -2.38
C THR A 319 16.26 15.82 -2.15
N SER A 320 16.63 17.09 -1.96
CA SER A 320 18.01 17.45 -1.55
C SER A 320 18.32 17.10 -0.09
N VAL A 321 17.29 16.98 0.76
CA VAL A 321 17.43 16.61 2.17
C VAL A 321 17.33 15.11 2.35
N LEU A 322 16.37 14.47 1.69
CA LEU A 322 16.11 13.04 1.77
C LEU A 322 15.82 12.51 0.37
N ASP A 323 16.57 11.53 -0.10
CA ASP A 323 16.28 10.83 -1.36
C ASP A 323 16.76 9.38 -1.24
N CYS A 324 16.22 8.53 -2.11
CA CYS A 324 16.57 7.13 -2.24
C CYS A 324 16.85 6.79 -3.71
N GLU A 325 17.74 5.83 -3.91
CA GLU A 325 18.10 5.28 -5.21
C GLU A 325 17.84 3.78 -5.21
N GLU A 326 17.15 3.34 -6.25
CA GLU A 326 16.87 1.95 -6.59
C GLU A 326 16.62 1.91 -8.10
N ASP A 327 17.26 0.96 -8.79
CA ASP A 327 17.21 0.90 -10.26
C ASP A 327 15.96 0.17 -10.78
N GLU A 328 15.31 -0.65 -9.94
CA GLU A 328 14.22 -1.56 -10.30
C GLU A 328 12.84 -0.91 -10.08
N THR A 329 12.60 -0.34 -8.89
CA THR A 329 11.34 0.35 -8.61
C THR A 329 11.33 1.79 -9.14
N PRO A 330 10.30 2.20 -9.92
CA PRO A 330 10.12 3.61 -10.27
C PRO A 330 10.00 4.49 -9.02
N LYS A 331 10.84 5.53 -8.89
CA LYS A 331 10.90 6.41 -7.69
C LYS A 331 9.54 6.80 -7.10
N PRO A 332 8.50 7.22 -7.87
CA PRO A 332 7.20 7.60 -7.32
C PRO A 332 6.44 6.50 -6.56
N LEU A 333 6.88 5.25 -6.64
CA LEU A 333 6.33 4.10 -5.93
C LEU A 333 6.99 3.82 -4.58
N LEU A 334 8.14 4.43 -4.30
CA LEU A 334 8.83 4.25 -3.04
C LEU A 334 8.03 4.86 -1.90
N VAL A 335 7.96 4.13 -0.78
CA VAL A 335 7.23 4.52 0.43
C VAL A 335 8.21 4.72 1.57
N PHE A 336 8.26 5.93 2.12
CA PHE A 336 9.01 6.25 3.32
C PHE A 336 8.14 5.97 4.56
N ASN A 337 8.71 5.28 5.53
CA ASN A 337 8.11 4.97 6.83
C ASN A 337 8.98 5.55 7.94
N ILE A 338 8.42 6.40 8.79
CA ILE A 338 9.10 7.00 9.94
C ILE A 338 9.08 5.99 11.08
N THR A 339 10.21 5.34 11.33
CA THR A 339 10.37 4.37 12.41
C THR A 339 10.59 5.04 13.76
N LYS A 340 11.26 6.20 13.76
CA LYS A 340 11.51 7.01 14.97
C LYS A 340 11.19 8.46 14.71
N ALA A 341 10.09 8.92 15.32
CA ALA A 341 9.68 10.31 15.29
C ALA A 341 10.70 11.21 16.01
N PRO A 342 10.81 12.50 15.61
CA PRO A 342 11.68 13.44 16.29
C PRO A 342 11.23 13.67 17.74
N ARG A 343 12.19 13.88 18.64
CA ARG A 343 11.92 14.09 20.09
C ARG A 343 11.02 15.30 20.36
N GLN A 344 11.07 16.31 19.49
CA GLN A 344 10.19 17.48 19.54
C GLN A 344 9.74 17.84 18.12
N GLY A 345 8.57 18.48 18.02
CA GLY A 345 7.93 18.72 16.74
C GLY A 345 7.40 17.43 16.10
N TYR A 346 7.02 17.50 14.84
CA TYR A 346 6.55 16.34 14.09
C TYR A 346 6.71 16.55 12.58
N VAL A 347 6.84 15.46 11.84
CA VAL A 347 6.71 15.47 10.37
C VAL A 347 5.23 15.41 10.02
N THR A 348 4.81 16.21 9.06
CA THR A 348 3.42 16.39 8.66
C THR A 348 3.28 16.47 7.15
N HIS A 349 2.06 16.23 6.69
CA HIS A 349 1.69 16.41 5.29
C HIS A 349 0.96 17.75 5.13
N LEU A 350 1.28 18.52 4.09
CA LEU A 350 0.70 19.87 3.89
C LEU A 350 -0.83 19.90 3.71
N TRP A 351 -1.47 18.82 3.28
CA TRP A 351 -2.94 18.71 3.25
C TRP A 351 -3.58 18.73 4.65
N ASP A 352 -2.86 18.25 5.67
CA ASP A 352 -3.26 18.32 7.08
C ASP A 352 -2.03 18.57 7.96
N HIS A 353 -1.50 19.80 7.89
CA HIS A 353 -0.29 20.22 8.62
C HIS A 353 -0.46 20.23 10.15
N THR A 354 -1.67 20.01 10.64
CA THR A 354 -2.00 20.03 12.07
C THR A 354 -1.66 18.71 12.77
N ARG A 355 -1.27 17.68 12.01
CA ARG A 355 -1.11 16.31 12.52
C ARG A 355 0.19 15.65 12.09
N PRO A 356 0.75 14.76 12.92
CA PRO A 356 1.88 13.94 12.52
C PRO A 356 1.46 12.92 11.46
N VAL A 357 2.35 12.68 10.50
CA VAL A 357 2.30 11.50 9.62
C VAL A 357 3.36 10.49 10.01
N SER A 358 3.08 9.21 9.79
CA SER A 358 4.03 8.11 9.98
C SER A 358 4.67 7.66 8.67
N SER A 359 4.09 7.97 7.52
CA SER A 359 4.57 7.53 6.22
C SER A 359 4.17 8.50 5.11
N PHE A 360 4.90 8.46 3.99
CA PHE A 360 4.63 9.25 2.80
C PHE A 360 5.31 8.62 1.57
N THR A 361 4.88 8.97 0.36
CA THR A 361 5.50 8.49 -0.87
C THR A 361 6.65 9.40 -1.30
N TRP A 362 7.57 8.88 -2.11
CA TRP A 362 8.58 9.72 -2.76
C TRP A 362 7.96 10.84 -3.60
N LYS A 363 6.79 10.60 -4.19
CA LYS A 363 6.06 11.63 -4.93
C LYS A 363 5.63 12.78 -4.03
N ASP A 364 5.12 12.50 -2.84
CA ASP A 364 4.73 13.55 -1.88
C ASP A 364 5.95 14.40 -1.47
N LEU A 365 7.12 13.76 -1.35
CA LEU A 365 8.40 14.44 -1.09
C LEU A 365 8.87 15.29 -2.28
N SER A 366 8.82 14.76 -3.50
CA SER A 366 9.20 15.50 -4.71
C SER A 366 8.29 16.70 -4.98
N ASP A 367 7.01 16.55 -4.65
CA ASP A 367 5.99 17.59 -4.81
C ASP A 367 6.00 18.60 -3.62
N MET A 368 6.99 18.50 -2.72
CA MET A 368 7.20 19.37 -1.55
C MET A 368 6.04 19.39 -0.56
N GLN A 369 5.33 18.27 -0.41
CA GLN A 369 4.12 18.19 0.41
C GLN A 369 4.36 17.61 1.80
N ILE A 370 5.60 17.23 2.10
CA ILE A 370 6.02 16.76 3.41
C ILE A 370 6.83 17.86 4.07
N ALA A 371 6.54 18.13 5.35
CA ALA A 371 7.18 19.20 6.09
C ALA A 371 7.40 18.81 7.55
N TYR A 372 8.36 19.47 8.18
CA TYR A 372 8.57 19.39 9.62
C TYR A 372 7.95 20.62 10.30
N GLN A 373 7.12 20.36 11.31
CA GLN A 373 6.56 21.37 12.20
C GLN A 373 7.42 21.45 13.48
N PRO A 374 8.12 22.58 13.73
CA PRO A 374 8.89 22.79 14.94
C PRO A 374 8.00 22.84 16.20
N PRO A 375 8.58 22.59 17.39
CA PRO A 375 7.88 22.81 18.65
C PRO A 375 7.51 24.29 18.84
N LYS A 376 6.47 24.53 19.64
CA LYS A 376 6.01 25.88 19.99
C LYS A 376 6.87 26.58 21.05
N SER A 377 7.87 25.89 21.60
CA SER A 377 8.79 26.44 22.60
C SER A 377 9.95 27.18 21.94
N SER A 378 10.29 28.36 22.47
CA SER A 378 11.47 29.10 22.08
C SER A 378 12.73 28.59 22.80
N HIS A 379 13.85 28.54 22.09
CA HIS A 379 15.17 28.26 22.65
C HIS A 379 16.19 29.30 22.19
N SER A 380 17.07 29.71 23.11
CA SER A 380 18.17 30.65 22.86
C SER A 380 19.36 30.02 22.12
N GLU A 381 19.42 28.69 22.09
CA GLU A 381 20.47 27.93 21.44
C GLU A 381 19.90 27.06 20.31
N ARG A 382 20.76 26.72 19.35
CA ARG A 382 20.43 25.80 18.25
C ARG A 382 20.06 24.43 18.81
N ARG A 383 19.00 23.82 18.28
CA ARG A 383 18.55 22.48 18.69
C ARG A 383 18.74 21.47 17.57
N HIS A 384 19.12 20.26 17.94
CA HIS A 384 19.32 19.15 17.01
C HIS A 384 18.39 18.01 17.40
N TYR A 385 17.60 17.56 16.44
CA TYR A 385 16.76 16.38 16.55
C TYR A 385 17.06 15.42 15.41
N GLU A 386 16.63 14.18 15.58
CA GLU A 386 16.83 13.12 14.61
C GLU A 386 15.47 12.51 14.31
N VAL A 387 15.25 12.22 13.03
CA VAL A 387 14.15 11.37 12.58
C VAL A 387 14.77 10.20 11.82
N GLU A 388 14.35 8.97 12.15
CA GLU A 388 14.80 7.77 11.43
C GLU A 388 13.64 7.27 10.56
N LEU A 389 13.99 6.92 9.32
CA LEU A 389 13.06 6.44 8.32
C LEU A 389 13.58 5.16 7.66
N GLU A 390 12.67 4.29 7.25
CA GLU A 390 12.96 3.18 6.34
C GLU A 390 12.21 3.41 5.02
N VAL A 391 12.80 2.98 3.92
CA VAL A 391 12.19 3.08 2.60
C VAL A 391 11.81 1.70 2.13
N TYR A 392 10.59 1.58 1.61
CA TYR A 392 10.09 0.36 1.03
C TYR A 392 9.93 0.51 -0.48
N ASP A 393 10.33 -0.53 -1.19
CA ASP A 393 10.12 -0.65 -2.63
C ASP A 393 8.68 -1.10 -2.96
N PHE A 394 8.43 -1.37 -4.24
CA PHE A 394 7.13 -1.86 -4.70
C PHE A 394 6.85 -3.32 -4.29
N PHE A 395 7.90 -4.12 -4.00
CA PHE A 395 7.80 -5.51 -3.58
C PHE A 395 7.99 -5.72 -2.06
N PHE A 396 7.83 -4.65 -1.28
CA PHE A 396 7.81 -4.65 0.18
C PHE A 396 9.16 -4.91 0.88
N GLU A 397 10.26 -4.93 0.13
CA GLU A 397 11.62 -4.95 0.69
C GLU A 397 11.96 -3.61 1.34
N ARG A 398 12.72 -3.66 2.44
CA ARG A 398 13.05 -2.48 3.25
C ARG A 398 14.52 -2.12 3.19
N SER A 399 14.77 -0.82 3.16
CA SER A 399 16.12 -0.25 3.25
C SER A 399 16.72 -0.42 4.66
N ALA A 400 18.01 -0.15 4.79
CA ALA A 400 18.59 0.19 6.08
C ALA A 400 17.97 1.50 6.61
N PRO A 401 17.89 1.69 7.94
CA PRO A 401 17.40 2.95 8.52
C PRO A 401 18.21 4.16 8.05
N ILE A 402 17.52 5.18 7.58
CA ILE A 402 18.07 6.47 7.13
C ILE A 402 17.78 7.50 8.22
N THR A 403 18.82 8.14 8.73
CA THR A 403 18.68 9.19 9.75
C THR A 403 18.75 10.56 9.09
N VAL A 404 17.75 11.40 9.31
CA VAL A 404 17.77 12.81 8.92
C VAL A 404 17.96 13.67 10.17
N HIS A 405 18.98 14.52 10.16
CA HIS A 405 19.28 15.44 11.24
C HIS A 405 18.52 16.76 11.04
N ILE A 406 17.62 17.07 11.96
CA ILE A 406 16.87 18.32 11.97
C ILE A 406 17.63 19.32 12.83
N SER A 407 17.97 20.46 12.25
CA SER A 407 18.78 21.49 12.88
C SER A 407 18.02 22.80 12.95
N ILE A 408 17.47 23.09 14.13
CA ILE A 408 16.60 24.24 14.39
C ILE A 408 17.41 25.45 14.83
N ARG A 409 17.46 26.47 13.97
CA ARG A 409 18.12 27.77 14.18
C ARG A 409 17.40 28.63 15.21
N THR A 410 18.13 29.57 15.79
CA THR A 410 17.57 30.59 16.68
C THR A 410 16.80 31.61 15.88
N ALA A 411 15.51 31.79 16.17
CA ALA A 411 14.75 32.92 15.61
C ALA A 411 15.02 34.18 16.41
N ASP A 412 15.20 35.32 15.73
CA ASP A 412 15.24 36.62 16.38
C ASP A 412 13.85 36.92 16.97
N THR A 413 13.75 36.96 18.30
CA THR A 413 12.47 36.96 19.03
C THR A 413 11.70 38.28 18.94
N ASN A 414 12.21 39.26 18.20
CA ASN A 414 11.70 40.63 18.14
C ASN A 414 10.57 40.85 17.11
N ALA A 415 10.22 39.85 16.30
CA ALA A 415 9.10 39.95 15.36
C ALA A 415 7.74 39.79 16.08
N PRO A 416 6.72 40.62 15.76
CA PRO A 416 5.39 40.51 16.34
C PRO A 416 4.75 39.16 16.02
N ARG A 417 4.10 38.54 17.00
CA ARG A 417 3.55 37.18 16.90
C ARG A 417 2.04 37.18 17.01
N VAL A 418 1.39 36.38 16.17
CA VAL A 418 -0.05 36.10 16.28
C VAL A 418 -0.22 34.83 17.11
N SER A 419 -0.83 34.96 18.29
CA SER A 419 -1.25 33.83 19.11
C SER A 419 -2.75 33.59 18.90
N TRP A 420 -3.12 32.37 18.52
CA TRP A 420 -4.51 31.94 18.53
C TRP A 420 -4.94 31.65 19.97
N ASN A 421 -5.86 32.45 20.50
CA ASN A 421 -6.52 32.14 21.76
C ASN A 421 -7.59 31.07 21.48
N THR A 422 -7.42 29.87 22.02
CA THR A 422 -8.37 28.76 21.84
C THR A 422 -9.51 28.74 22.86
N GLY A 423 -9.65 29.80 23.68
CA GLY A 423 -10.65 29.85 24.74
C GLY A 423 -10.11 29.31 26.05
#